data_AF-A0A921SXX3-F1
#
_entry.id   AF-A0A921SXX3-F1
#
_cell.length_a   1.000
_cell.length_b   1.000
_cell.length_c   1.000
_cell.angle_alpha   90.00
_cell.angle_beta   90.00
_cell.angle_gamma   90.00
#
_symmetry.space_group_name_H-M   'P 1'
#
loop_
_entity.id
_entity.type
_entity.pdbx_description
1 polymer ?
#
loop_
_entity_poly.entity_id
_entity_poly.type
_entity_poly.pdbx_seq_one_letter_code
_entity_poly.pdbx_strand_id
1 'polypeptide(L)'
;MTASVPPTPVEESRARHRLQLPRDTAPRDVLAMVRNVRPGATEREDGTIELGDDMLLEPDHSPRGAGRWTVEAPRERELPLPEGMTDSHGYGRAFPEGMPFGLEREALDLAWSLGRRLYGAVVTDSGVRLEPHPFQVRDLTVVSPHALAPESLAQLIAPVEADAELDEAPEGVARTGYSLTIPLPEGEEISLRVGLGTRPVALSALDWAEDAAHYELVHLTADPEEDALEVPSNEVAERWQHAYQRIGRLAGLLLESVGGYIVDLEGFLVDPADLL
;
A
#
# COMPACT_ATOMS: atom_id res chain seq x y z
N MET A 1 42.72 36.64 -19.38
CA MET A 1 42.72 35.47 -18.48
C MET A 1 41.62 35.68 -17.46
N THR A 2 40.41 35.22 -17.77
CA THR A 2 39.27 35.20 -16.85
C THR A 2 39.18 33.78 -16.31
N ALA A 3 39.51 33.61 -15.03
CA ALA A 3 39.37 32.33 -14.36
C ALA A 3 37.88 31.98 -14.28
N SER A 4 37.52 30.84 -14.88
CA SER A 4 36.21 30.22 -14.68
C SER A 4 36.14 29.74 -13.24
N VAL A 5 35.26 30.35 -12.45
CA VAL A 5 34.89 29.87 -11.13
C VAL A 5 34.11 28.57 -11.35
N PRO A 6 34.52 27.43 -10.74
CA PRO A 6 33.73 26.21 -10.84
C PRO A 6 32.37 26.45 -10.18
N PRO A 7 31.27 25.91 -10.73
CA PRO A 7 29.98 26.01 -10.06
C PRO A 7 30.10 25.38 -8.67
N THR A 8 29.76 26.16 -7.65
CA THR A 8 29.50 25.65 -6.30
C THR A 8 28.46 24.53 -6.44
N PRO A 9 28.64 23.34 -5.84
CA PRO A 9 27.57 22.35 -5.82
C PRO A 9 26.35 23.04 -5.21
N VAL A 10 25.26 23.11 -5.98
CA VAL A 10 23.96 23.45 -5.42
C VAL A 10 23.74 22.39 -4.36
N GLU A 11 23.68 22.77 -3.08
CA GLU A 11 23.10 21.89 -2.07
C GLU A 11 21.74 21.49 -2.62
N GLU A 12 21.62 20.24 -3.10
CA GLU A 12 20.36 19.71 -3.60
C GLU A 12 19.32 19.99 -2.52
N SER A 13 18.28 20.75 -2.87
CA SER A 13 17.25 21.09 -1.90
C SER A 13 16.64 19.77 -1.45
N ARG A 14 16.74 19.45 -0.16
CA ARG A 14 16.14 18.24 0.41
C ARG A 14 14.79 18.56 1.01
N ALA A 15 13.81 17.69 0.78
CA ALA A 15 12.53 17.73 1.45
C ALA A 15 12.64 16.95 2.77
N ARG A 16 12.09 17.50 3.85
CA ARG A 16 12.10 16.87 5.18
C ARG A 16 10.68 16.82 5.72
N HIS A 17 10.03 15.68 5.54
CA HIS A 17 8.72 15.39 6.11
C HIS A 17 8.90 14.65 7.43
N ARG A 18 7.80 14.40 8.13
CA ARG A 18 7.82 13.69 9.41
C ARG A 18 6.72 12.65 9.48
N LEU A 19 7.10 11.39 9.54
CA LEU A 19 6.23 10.29 9.92
C LEU A 19 6.05 10.30 11.44
N GLN A 20 4.82 10.22 11.91
CA GLN A 20 4.45 10.17 13.33
C GLN A 20 3.63 8.93 13.61
N LEU A 21 4.25 7.98 14.28
CA LEU A 21 3.67 6.70 14.68
C LEU A 21 3.33 6.71 16.18
N PRO A 22 2.52 5.75 16.66
CA PRO A 22 2.37 5.47 18.09
C PRO A 22 3.73 5.37 18.80
N ARG A 23 3.77 5.83 20.06
CA ARG A 23 5.05 5.94 20.79
C ARG A 23 5.69 4.59 21.13
N ASP A 24 4.88 3.54 21.11
CA ASP A 24 5.24 2.15 21.38
C ASP A 24 5.58 1.35 20.12
N THR A 25 5.46 1.95 18.92
CA THR A 25 5.91 1.32 17.68
C THR A 25 7.41 1.06 17.74
N ALA A 26 7.81 -0.21 17.62
CA ALA A 26 9.22 -0.55 17.69
C ALA A 26 9.93 -0.19 16.37
N PRO A 27 11.14 0.40 16.40
CA PRO A 27 11.89 0.73 15.18
C PRO A 27 12.12 -0.45 14.23
N ARG A 28 12.30 -1.65 14.79
CA ARG A 28 12.43 -2.88 14.01
C ARG A 28 11.19 -3.21 13.17
N ASP A 29 9.99 -2.82 13.64
CA ASP A 29 8.74 -3.09 12.93
C ASP A 29 8.65 -2.15 11.72
N VAL A 30 9.08 -0.90 11.87
CA VAL A 30 9.22 0.06 10.75
C VAL A 30 10.21 -0.46 9.71
N LEU A 31 11.41 -0.91 10.12
CA LEU A 31 12.38 -1.49 9.20
C LEU A 31 11.85 -2.74 8.49
N ALA A 32 11.16 -3.63 9.21
CA ALA A 32 10.55 -4.83 8.63
C ALA A 32 9.53 -4.47 7.55
N MET A 33 8.67 -3.48 7.81
CA MET A 33 7.71 -2.99 6.82
C MET A 33 8.39 -2.34 5.61
N VAL A 34 9.36 -1.47 5.84
CA VAL A 34 10.14 -0.84 4.74
C VAL A 34 10.73 -1.89 3.80
N ARG A 35 11.25 -3.00 4.36
CA ARG A 35 11.87 -4.06 3.56
C ARG A 35 10.90 -4.84 2.66
N ASN A 36 9.60 -4.77 2.89
CA ASN A 36 8.61 -5.36 1.98
C ASN A 36 8.66 -4.70 0.60
N VAL A 37 8.88 -3.38 0.54
CA VAL A 37 8.87 -2.59 -0.70
C VAL A 37 10.27 -2.09 -1.08
N ARG A 38 11.21 -2.05 -0.14
CA ARG A 38 12.63 -1.72 -0.35
C ARG A 38 13.52 -2.79 0.29
N PRO A 39 13.68 -3.99 -0.31
CA PRO A 39 14.47 -5.09 0.29
C PRO A 39 15.93 -4.73 0.58
N GLY A 40 16.49 -3.78 -0.19
CA GLY A 40 17.84 -3.26 0.00
C GLY A 40 18.00 -2.31 1.19
N ALA A 41 16.93 -1.96 1.90
CA ALA A 41 17.01 -1.00 2.99
C ALA A 41 17.87 -1.53 4.17
N THR A 42 18.76 -0.66 4.66
CA THR A 42 19.68 -0.97 5.75
C THR A 42 19.53 -0.01 6.91
N GLU A 43 19.84 -0.48 8.12
CA GLU A 43 19.81 0.33 9.33
C GLU A 43 21.25 0.69 9.72
N ARG A 44 21.50 1.97 10.00
CA ARG A 44 22.77 2.49 10.51
C ARG A 44 22.89 2.25 12.02
N GLU A 45 24.09 2.47 12.58
CA GLU A 45 24.33 2.36 14.03
C GLU A 45 23.47 3.34 14.86
N ASP A 46 23.08 4.47 14.28
CA ASP A 46 22.19 5.45 14.91
C ASP A 46 20.70 5.13 14.75
N GLY A 47 20.34 4.03 14.07
CA GLY A 47 18.95 3.64 13.82
C GLY A 47 18.31 4.32 12.61
N THR A 48 19.04 5.18 11.89
CA THR A 48 18.59 5.70 10.59
C THR A 48 18.43 4.57 9.59
N ILE A 49 17.32 4.54 8.87
CA ILE A 49 17.07 3.59 7.80
C ILE A 49 17.43 4.24 6.47
N GLU A 50 18.41 3.68 5.76
CA GLU A 50 18.72 4.02 4.39
C GLU A 50 17.75 3.30 3.45
N LEU A 51 16.99 4.06 2.65
CA LEU A 51 15.96 3.51 1.76
C LEU A 51 16.49 3.21 0.35
N GLY A 52 17.69 3.71 0.01
CA GLY A 52 18.20 3.80 -1.37
C GLY A 52 17.92 5.17 -1.98
N ASP A 53 18.57 5.48 -3.10
CA ASP A 53 18.33 6.69 -3.91
C ASP A 53 18.35 8.00 -3.09
N ASP A 54 19.33 8.11 -2.19
CA ASP A 54 19.49 9.24 -1.26
C ASP A 54 18.27 9.52 -0.36
N MET A 55 17.35 8.58 -0.19
CA MET A 55 16.22 8.69 0.73
C MET A 55 16.55 8.06 2.10
N LEU A 56 16.11 8.73 3.18
CA LEU A 56 16.40 8.33 4.56
C LEU A 56 15.15 8.38 5.44
N LEU A 57 15.09 7.50 6.43
CA LEU A 57 14.15 7.53 7.54
C LEU A 57 14.95 7.69 8.85
N GLU A 58 15.02 8.91 9.39
CA GLU A 58 15.82 9.23 10.58
C GLU A 58 14.95 9.24 11.85
N PRO A 59 15.21 8.40 12.86
CA PRO A 59 14.44 8.42 14.10
C PRO A 59 14.71 9.67 14.94
N ASP A 60 13.67 10.23 15.57
CA ASP A 60 13.82 11.33 16.54
C ASP A 60 14.23 10.77 17.92
N HIS A 61 15.52 10.87 18.25
CA HIS A 61 16.08 10.40 19.53
C HIS A 61 15.78 11.30 20.72
N SER A 62 15.06 12.41 20.54
CA SER A 62 14.71 13.25 21.68
C SER A 62 13.78 12.51 22.65
N PRO A 63 13.72 12.90 23.95
CA PRO A 63 12.82 12.26 24.92
C PRO A 63 11.32 12.29 24.50
N ARG A 64 10.94 13.23 23.63
CA ARG A 64 9.58 13.37 23.11
C ARG A 64 9.43 12.79 21.70
N GLY A 65 10.51 12.32 21.10
CA GLY A 65 10.65 11.85 19.73
C GLY A 65 10.18 10.42 19.48
N ALA A 66 9.91 9.62 20.51
CA ALA A 66 9.42 8.25 20.34
C ALA A 66 8.25 8.16 19.34
N GLY A 67 8.39 7.27 18.35
CA GLY A 67 7.45 7.09 17.24
C GLY A 67 7.61 8.11 16.09
N ARG A 68 8.49 9.10 16.19
CA ARG A 68 8.69 10.11 15.14
C ARG A 68 9.92 9.80 14.30
N TRP A 69 9.75 9.97 13.01
CA TRP A 69 10.80 9.78 12.02
C TRP A 69 10.81 10.96 11.06
N THR A 70 11.98 11.49 10.75
CA THR A 70 12.15 12.39 9.61
C THR A 70 12.28 11.56 8.35
N VAL A 71 11.42 11.86 7.38
CA VAL A 71 11.49 11.31 6.03
C VAL A 71 12.24 12.33 5.20
N GLU A 72 13.41 11.96 4.71
CA GLU A 72 14.28 12.86 3.95
C GLU A 72 14.49 12.31 2.54
N ALA A 73 14.30 13.17 1.53
CA ALA A 73 14.46 12.82 0.12
C ALA A 73 14.94 14.05 -0.68
N PRO A 74 15.51 13.86 -1.89
CA PRO A 74 15.66 14.95 -2.85
C PRO A 74 14.32 15.67 -3.06
N ARG A 75 14.31 17.01 -3.04
CA ARG A 75 13.09 17.79 -3.29
C ARG A 75 12.85 17.84 -4.80
N GLU A 76 11.69 17.36 -5.21
CA GLU A 76 11.27 17.27 -6.60
C GLU A 76 9.78 17.60 -6.67
N ARG A 77 9.46 18.77 -7.24
CA ARG A 77 8.07 19.27 -7.31
C ARG A 77 7.72 19.74 -8.70
N GLU A 78 6.55 19.33 -9.17
CA GLU A 78 6.06 19.66 -10.50
C GLU A 78 4.80 20.53 -10.47
N LEU A 79 4.74 21.45 -11.44
CA LEU A 79 3.58 22.27 -11.80
C LEU A 79 3.59 22.46 -13.33
N PRO A 80 2.46 22.27 -14.02
CA PRO A 80 1.16 21.83 -13.51
C PRO A 80 1.12 20.34 -13.12
N LEU A 81 0.07 19.91 -12.41
CA LEU A 81 -0.20 18.49 -12.16
C LEU A 81 -0.33 17.75 -13.51
N PRO A 82 0.31 16.59 -13.70
CA PRO A 82 0.05 15.73 -14.84
C PRO A 82 -1.44 15.37 -14.96
N GLU A 83 -1.98 15.36 -16.19
CA GLU A 83 -3.38 14.98 -16.42
C GLU A 83 -3.65 13.54 -15.95
N GLY A 84 -4.81 13.32 -15.31
CA GLY A 84 -5.26 12.00 -14.87
C GLY A 84 -4.70 11.51 -13.54
N MET A 85 -3.86 12.30 -12.86
CA MET A 85 -3.37 11.96 -11.53
C MET A 85 -4.46 12.17 -10.47
N THR A 86 -4.80 11.11 -9.74
CA THR A 86 -5.68 11.17 -8.56
C THR A 86 -4.89 11.58 -7.32
N ASP A 87 -5.59 12.15 -6.33
CA ASP A 87 -5.01 12.63 -5.08
C ASP A 87 -5.74 12.06 -3.86
N SER A 88 -5.69 10.74 -3.71
CA SER A 88 -6.24 10.04 -2.55
C SER A 88 -5.44 10.28 -1.26
N HIS A 89 -4.20 10.77 -1.37
CA HIS A 89 -3.32 11.01 -0.22
C HIS A 89 -3.40 12.44 0.34
N GLY A 90 -4.10 13.36 -0.33
CA GLY A 90 -4.26 14.75 0.09
C GLY A 90 -3.06 15.66 -0.23
N TYR A 91 -2.21 15.25 -1.16
CA TYR A 91 -1.00 15.99 -1.54
C TYR A 91 -1.34 17.31 -2.23
N GLY A 92 -2.40 17.40 -3.02
CA GLY A 92 -2.86 18.63 -3.67
C GLY A 92 -3.19 19.72 -2.66
N ARG A 93 -3.80 19.32 -1.53
CA ARG A 93 -4.06 20.22 -0.40
C ARG A 93 -2.76 20.58 0.36
N ALA A 94 -1.84 19.63 0.51
CA ALA A 94 -0.62 19.82 1.30
C ALA A 94 0.51 20.57 0.56
N PHE A 95 0.48 20.56 -0.77
CA PHE A 95 1.50 21.11 -1.66
C PHE A 95 0.88 22.02 -2.76
N PRO A 96 0.23 23.13 -2.39
CA PRO A 96 -0.46 24.02 -3.34
C PRO A 96 0.50 24.73 -4.32
N GLU A 97 1.79 24.80 -3.99
CA GLU A 97 2.85 25.43 -4.81
C GLU A 97 3.62 24.42 -5.66
N GLY A 98 3.16 23.17 -5.74
CA GLY A 98 3.67 22.15 -6.64
C GLY A 98 3.80 20.80 -5.98
N MET A 99 3.33 19.79 -6.69
CA MET A 99 3.13 18.44 -6.15
C MET A 99 4.45 17.70 -6.04
N PRO A 100 4.65 16.91 -4.98
CA PRO A 100 5.77 15.98 -4.91
C PRO A 100 5.79 15.07 -6.12
N PHE A 101 6.98 14.86 -6.68
CA PHE A 101 7.24 13.98 -7.80
C PHE A 101 8.54 13.21 -7.56
N GLY A 102 8.87 12.27 -8.47
CA GLY A 102 10.12 11.51 -8.39
C GLY A 102 10.34 10.87 -7.01
N LEU A 103 11.55 11.06 -6.47
CA LEU A 103 11.95 10.47 -5.20
C LEU A 103 11.25 11.12 -3.99
N GLU A 104 10.88 12.41 -4.05
CA GLU A 104 10.08 13.05 -2.99
C GLU A 104 8.72 12.36 -2.84
N ARG A 105 8.07 12.05 -3.98
CA ARG A 105 6.79 11.35 -3.97
C ARG A 105 6.91 9.91 -3.50
N GLU A 106 7.89 9.16 -4.00
CA GLU A 106 8.11 7.79 -3.55
C GLU A 106 8.35 7.70 -2.03
N ALA A 107 9.11 8.66 -1.46
CA ALA A 107 9.33 8.73 -0.02
C ALA A 107 8.06 9.07 0.77
N LEU A 108 7.24 9.99 0.25
CA LEU A 108 5.97 10.38 0.85
C LEU A 108 4.92 9.27 0.77
N ASP A 109 4.83 8.57 -0.35
CA ASP A 109 3.92 7.42 -0.54
C ASP A 109 4.30 6.32 0.46
N LEU A 110 5.59 5.98 0.58
CA LEU A 110 6.08 5.05 1.61
C LEU A 110 5.71 5.49 3.03
N ALA A 111 5.96 6.76 3.37
CA ALA A 111 5.63 7.29 4.69
C ALA A 111 4.11 7.26 4.95
N TRP A 112 3.30 7.51 3.92
CA TRP A 112 1.85 7.47 4.00
C TRP A 112 1.36 6.04 4.24
N SER A 113 1.87 5.04 3.50
CA SER A 113 1.52 3.62 3.71
C SER A 113 1.95 3.13 5.10
N LEU A 114 3.15 3.52 5.56
CA LEU A 114 3.59 3.23 6.93
C LEU A 114 2.67 3.89 7.96
N GLY A 115 2.28 5.15 7.74
CA GLY A 115 1.30 5.84 8.58
C GLY A 115 -0.03 5.10 8.62
N ARG A 116 -0.56 4.64 7.49
CA ARG A 116 -1.81 3.87 7.42
C ARG A 116 -1.72 2.56 8.20
N ARG A 117 -0.68 1.76 7.92
CA ARG A 117 -0.51 0.41 8.48
C ARG A 117 -0.14 0.40 9.96
N LEU A 118 0.55 1.44 10.43
CA LEU A 118 0.99 1.57 11.82
C LEU A 118 0.17 2.60 12.60
N TYR A 119 -1.02 2.97 12.10
CA TYR A 119 -1.96 3.90 12.77
C TYR A 119 -1.33 5.25 13.15
N GLY A 120 -0.48 5.76 12.27
CA GLY A 120 0.21 7.03 12.36
C GLY A 120 -0.31 8.09 11.40
N ALA A 121 0.54 9.09 11.16
CA ALA A 121 0.26 10.23 10.28
C ALA A 121 1.55 10.79 9.69
N VAL A 122 1.43 11.52 8.59
CA VAL A 122 2.56 12.24 7.96
C VAL A 122 2.35 13.73 8.16
N VAL A 123 3.40 14.43 8.57
CA VAL A 123 3.45 15.89 8.58
C VAL A 123 4.43 16.32 7.50
N THR A 124 3.93 17.03 6.49
CA THR A 124 4.73 17.51 5.37
C THR A 124 5.74 18.57 5.81
N ASP A 125 6.66 18.95 4.92
CA ASP A 125 7.66 19.96 5.23
C ASP A 125 7.05 21.38 5.28
N SER A 126 5.90 21.56 4.62
CA SER A 126 5.00 22.71 4.75
C SER A 126 4.20 22.71 6.07
N GLY A 127 4.30 21.65 6.89
CA GLY A 127 3.63 21.52 8.18
C GLY A 127 2.18 21.03 8.11
N VAL A 128 1.71 20.64 6.93
CA VAL A 128 0.37 20.07 6.75
C VAL A 128 0.36 18.63 7.24
N ARG A 129 -0.67 18.28 8.01
CA ARG A 129 -0.86 16.92 8.52
C ARG A 129 -1.78 16.13 7.58
N LEU A 130 -1.33 14.93 7.22
CA LEU A 130 -2.04 13.90 6.49
C LEU A 130 -2.29 12.74 7.45
N GLU A 131 -3.54 12.31 7.57
CA GLU A 131 -3.95 11.21 8.45
C GLU A 131 -4.52 10.09 7.57
N PRO A 132 -3.67 9.14 7.13
CA PRO A 132 -4.12 8.02 6.31
C PRO A 132 -5.23 7.24 7.01
N HIS A 133 -6.36 7.02 6.34
CA HIS A 133 -7.42 6.20 6.91
C HIS A 133 -7.07 4.71 6.79
N PRO A 134 -7.13 3.91 7.87
CA PRO A 134 -6.61 2.54 7.88
C PRO A 134 -7.24 1.63 6.83
N PHE A 135 -8.53 1.85 6.53
CA PHE A 135 -9.32 1.03 5.58
C PHE A 135 -9.41 1.62 4.17
N GLN A 136 -8.67 2.70 3.88
CA GLN A 136 -8.68 3.29 2.54
C GLN A 136 -8.12 2.33 1.49
N VAL A 137 -7.04 1.63 1.83
CA VAL A 137 -6.53 0.48 1.06
C VAL A 137 -7.02 -0.78 1.74
N ARG A 138 -8.03 -1.41 1.14
CA ARG A 138 -8.68 -2.62 1.67
C ARG A 138 -8.44 -3.89 0.84
N ASP A 139 -7.89 -3.72 -0.35
CA ASP A 139 -7.66 -4.82 -1.28
C ASP A 139 -6.47 -5.65 -0.82
N LEU A 140 -6.63 -6.97 -0.90
CA LEU A 140 -5.61 -7.95 -0.52
C LEU A 140 -5.39 -8.93 -1.67
N THR A 141 -4.16 -9.41 -1.80
CA THR A 141 -3.83 -10.51 -2.71
C THR A 141 -3.23 -11.65 -1.91
N VAL A 142 -3.78 -12.85 -2.05
CA VAL A 142 -3.12 -14.07 -1.58
C VAL A 142 -2.25 -14.59 -2.73
N VAL A 143 -0.93 -14.59 -2.53
CA VAL A 143 0.04 -15.11 -3.50
C VAL A 143 0.43 -16.51 -3.07
N SER A 144 0.13 -17.50 -3.92
CA SER A 144 0.23 -18.92 -3.57
C SER A 144 0.93 -19.74 -4.67
N PRO A 145 1.72 -20.77 -4.29
CA PRO A 145 2.24 -21.74 -5.25
C PRO A 145 1.15 -22.70 -5.78
N HIS A 146 -0.09 -22.59 -5.32
CA HIS A 146 -1.18 -23.51 -5.62
C HIS A 146 -2.37 -22.75 -6.20
N ALA A 147 -2.68 -23.04 -7.47
CA ALA A 147 -3.90 -22.59 -8.11
C ALA A 147 -5.03 -23.61 -7.87
N LEU A 148 -6.19 -23.14 -7.45
CA LEU A 148 -7.42 -23.93 -7.39
C LEU A 148 -8.08 -23.98 -8.77
N ALA A 149 -8.89 -25.01 -9.00
CA ALA A 149 -9.86 -24.99 -10.09
C ALA A 149 -11.02 -24.04 -9.73
N PRO A 150 -11.69 -23.40 -10.71
CA PRO A 150 -12.81 -22.50 -10.46
C PRO A 150 -13.92 -23.11 -9.59
N GLU A 151 -14.28 -24.36 -9.84
CA GLU A 151 -15.34 -25.07 -9.11
C GLU A 151 -14.91 -25.39 -7.67
N SER A 152 -13.62 -25.69 -7.46
CA SER A 152 -13.06 -25.89 -6.12
C SER A 152 -13.02 -24.59 -5.32
N LEU A 153 -12.71 -23.46 -5.96
CA LEU A 153 -12.82 -22.15 -5.32
C LEU A 153 -14.27 -21.85 -4.92
N ALA A 154 -15.22 -22.02 -5.83
CA ALA A 154 -16.63 -21.78 -5.54
C ALA A 154 -17.11 -22.65 -4.36
N GLN A 155 -16.72 -23.92 -4.31
CA GLN A 155 -17.02 -24.82 -3.17
C GLN A 155 -16.36 -24.38 -1.86
N LEU A 156 -15.16 -23.82 -1.91
CA LEU A 156 -14.45 -23.29 -0.75
C LEU A 156 -15.12 -22.04 -0.19
N ILE A 157 -15.57 -21.13 -1.06
CA ILE A 157 -16.16 -19.83 -0.67
C ILE A 157 -17.62 -19.95 -0.25
N ALA A 158 -18.41 -20.84 -0.86
CA ALA A 158 -19.85 -20.96 -0.62
C ALA A 158 -20.28 -21.08 0.87
N PRO A 159 -19.54 -21.75 1.77
CA PRO A 159 -19.89 -21.81 3.20
C PRO A 159 -19.82 -20.47 3.94
N VAL A 160 -18.99 -19.52 3.45
CA VAL A 160 -18.79 -18.21 4.10
C VAL A 160 -19.48 -17.07 3.35
N GLU A 161 -19.63 -17.18 2.03
CA GLU A 161 -20.33 -16.22 1.18
C GLU A 161 -21.30 -16.99 0.27
N ALA A 162 -22.54 -17.15 0.74
CA ALA A 162 -23.54 -17.98 0.05
C ALA A 162 -24.01 -17.39 -1.29
N ASP A 163 -23.95 -16.07 -1.43
CA ASP A 163 -24.34 -15.32 -2.62
C ASP A 163 -23.16 -15.10 -3.59
N ALA A 164 -22.02 -15.76 -3.35
CA ALA A 164 -20.88 -15.73 -4.23
C ALA A 164 -21.17 -16.43 -5.57
N GLU A 165 -20.94 -15.74 -6.68
CA GLU A 165 -21.20 -16.25 -8.03
C GLU A 165 -19.90 -16.35 -8.83
N LEU A 166 -19.65 -17.51 -9.45
CA LEU A 166 -18.52 -17.67 -10.36
C LEU A 166 -18.84 -17.01 -11.70
N ASP A 167 -17.97 -16.12 -12.17
CA ASP A 167 -18.20 -15.37 -13.38
C ASP A 167 -18.04 -16.24 -14.64
N GLU A 168 -18.98 -16.10 -15.58
CA GLU A 168 -18.92 -16.77 -16.87
C GLU A 168 -17.95 -16.02 -17.80
N ALA A 169 -16.78 -16.61 -18.10
CA ALA A 169 -15.95 -16.04 -19.14
C ALA A 169 -16.61 -16.24 -20.53
N PRO A 170 -16.53 -15.23 -21.43
CA PRO A 170 -17.11 -15.30 -22.77
C PRO A 170 -16.65 -16.53 -23.57
N GLU A 171 -17.57 -17.10 -24.35
CA GLU A 171 -17.27 -18.23 -25.24
C GLU A 171 -16.15 -17.88 -26.24
N GLY A 172 -15.19 -18.79 -26.41
CA GLY A 172 -14.12 -18.65 -27.40
C GLY A 172 -12.89 -17.85 -26.96
N VAL A 173 -12.84 -17.36 -25.72
CA VAL A 173 -11.67 -16.69 -25.14
C VAL A 173 -10.81 -17.69 -24.37
N ALA A 174 -9.51 -17.74 -24.65
CA ALA A 174 -8.57 -18.52 -23.86
C ALA A 174 -8.50 -17.94 -22.43
N ARG A 175 -8.90 -18.73 -21.43
CA ARG A 175 -8.90 -18.30 -20.02
C ARG A 175 -7.47 -18.37 -19.47
N THR A 176 -6.90 -17.21 -19.14
CA THR A 176 -5.67 -17.08 -18.34
C THR A 176 -5.97 -16.97 -16.84
N GLY A 177 -7.26 -16.95 -16.46
CA GLY A 177 -7.75 -16.79 -15.11
C GLY A 177 -9.27 -16.93 -15.05
N TYR A 178 -9.83 -16.70 -13.86
CA TYR A 178 -11.26 -16.71 -13.59
C TYR A 178 -11.57 -15.79 -12.40
N SER A 179 -12.84 -15.41 -12.24
CA SER A 179 -13.24 -14.54 -11.15
C SER A 179 -14.54 -15.01 -10.52
N LEU A 180 -14.74 -14.59 -9.27
CA LEU A 180 -15.93 -14.83 -8.48
C LEU A 180 -16.37 -13.49 -7.88
N THR A 181 -17.64 -13.17 -8.05
CA THR A 181 -18.27 -11.93 -7.59
C THR A 181 -19.00 -12.21 -6.28
N ILE A 182 -18.74 -11.40 -5.26
CA ILE A 182 -19.37 -11.49 -3.94
C ILE A 182 -20.12 -10.19 -3.70
N PRO A 183 -21.46 -10.18 -3.81
CA PRO A 183 -22.25 -8.97 -3.60
C PRO A 183 -22.06 -8.41 -2.18
N LEU A 184 -22.00 -7.09 -2.10
CA LEU A 184 -22.12 -6.34 -0.86
C LEU A 184 -23.42 -5.51 -0.88
N PRO A 185 -23.85 -4.99 0.28
CA PRO A 185 -24.92 -4.02 0.34
C PRO A 185 -24.66 -2.78 -0.53
N GLU A 186 -25.71 -1.98 -0.76
CA GLU A 186 -25.64 -0.72 -1.53
C GLU A 186 -25.12 -0.82 -2.98
N GLY A 187 -25.05 -2.04 -3.56
CA GLY A 187 -24.58 -2.25 -4.93
C GLY A 187 -23.06 -2.26 -5.05
N GLU A 188 -22.34 -2.35 -3.93
CA GLU A 188 -20.92 -2.65 -3.88
C GLU A 188 -20.68 -4.16 -4.09
N GLU A 189 -19.46 -4.56 -4.40
CA GLU A 189 -19.09 -5.97 -4.53
C GLU A 189 -17.62 -6.22 -4.22
N ILE A 190 -17.28 -7.45 -3.82
CA ILE A 190 -15.89 -7.93 -3.78
C ILE A 190 -15.68 -8.80 -5.02
N SER A 191 -14.75 -8.38 -5.87
CA SER A 191 -14.27 -9.16 -7.01
C SER A 191 -13.07 -9.99 -6.57
N LEU A 192 -13.23 -11.32 -6.51
CA LEU A 192 -12.14 -12.27 -6.30
C LEU A 192 -11.62 -12.75 -7.66
N ARG A 193 -10.45 -12.26 -8.07
CA ARG A 193 -9.82 -12.60 -9.35
C ARG A 193 -8.67 -13.57 -9.13
N VAL A 194 -8.66 -14.65 -9.90
CA VAL A 194 -7.62 -15.68 -9.84
C VAL A 194 -6.90 -15.76 -11.17
N GLY A 195 -5.57 -15.62 -11.14
CA GLY A 195 -4.73 -15.70 -12.32
C GLY A 195 -3.25 -15.66 -11.99
N LEU A 196 -2.43 -15.47 -13.01
CA LEU A 196 -1.02 -15.12 -12.83
C LEU A 196 -0.91 -13.61 -12.63
N GLY A 197 0.01 -13.18 -11.76
CA GLY A 197 0.26 -11.77 -11.48
C GLY A 197 1.75 -11.45 -11.45
N THR A 198 2.06 -10.17 -11.26
CA THR A 198 3.43 -9.73 -11.06
C THR A 198 3.88 -10.08 -9.65
N ARG A 199 5.04 -10.76 -9.52
CA ARG A 199 5.62 -11.08 -8.23
C ARG A 199 5.78 -9.84 -7.33
N PRO A 200 5.19 -9.82 -6.12
CA PRO A 200 5.40 -8.72 -5.19
C PRO A 200 6.85 -8.62 -4.73
N VAL A 201 7.34 -7.40 -4.54
CA VAL A 201 8.72 -7.12 -4.08
C VAL A 201 9.04 -7.84 -2.77
N ALA A 202 8.07 -7.89 -1.84
CA ALA A 202 8.23 -8.54 -0.54
C ALA A 202 8.50 -10.05 -0.65
N LEU A 203 8.13 -10.66 -1.78
CA LEU A 203 8.31 -12.08 -2.08
C LEU A 203 9.43 -12.33 -3.09
N SER A 204 10.23 -11.31 -3.43
CA SER A 204 11.31 -11.40 -4.43
C SER A 204 12.36 -12.47 -4.14
N ALA A 205 12.58 -12.81 -2.86
CA ALA A 205 13.50 -13.86 -2.44
C ALA A 205 12.95 -15.29 -2.63
N LEU A 206 11.67 -15.44 -3.00
CA LEU A 206 11.01 -16.71 -3.20
C LEU A 206 10.93 -17.04 -4.69
N ASP A 207 11.63 -18.08 -5.13
CA ASP A 207 11.67 -18.46 -6.54
C ASP A 207 10.30 -18.87 -7.08
N TRP A 208 9.48 -19.53 -6.25
CA TRP A 208 8.14 -19.98 -6.64
C TRP A 208 7.18 -18.83 -6.89
N ALA A 209 7.46 -17.61 -6.38
CA ALA A 209 6.57 -16.48 -6.50
C ALA A 209 6.53 -15.86 -7.91
N GLU A 210 7.45 -16.24 -8.80
CA GLU A 210 7.48 -15.77 -10.18
C GLU A 210 6.28 -16.28 -11.00
N ASP A 211 5.90 -17.54 -10.79
CA ASP A 211 4.80 -18.22 -11.49
C ASP A 211 3.60 -18.52 -10.57
N ALA A 212 3.49 -17.75 -9.47
CA ALA A 212 2.47 -17.99 -8.45
C ALA A 212 1.06 -17.65 -8.94
N ALA A 213 0.09 -18.33 -8.35
CA ALA A 213 -1.30 -17.95 -8.44
C ALA A 213 -1.57 -16.73 -7.54
N HIS A 214 -2.23 -15.73 -8.10
CA HIS A 214 -2.70 -14.55 -7.40
C HIS A 214 -4.20 -14.67 -7.19
N TYR A 215 -4.64 -14.55 -5.95
CA TYR A 215 -6.03 -14.43 -5.57
C TYR A 215 -6.27 -12.99 -5.10
N GLU A 216 -6.61 -12.11 -6.04
CA GLU A 216 -6.83 -10.69 -5.82
C GLU A 216 -8.26 -10.47 -5.31
N LEU A 217 -8.41 -9.96 -4.10
CA LEU A 217 -9.66 -9.59 -3.47
C LEU A 217 -9.79 -8.07 -3.55
N VAL A 218 -10.61 -7.60 -4.49
CA VAL A 218 -10.77 -6.18 -4.82
C VAL A 218 -12.16 -5.72 -4.41
N HIS A 219 -12.26 -4.69 -3.57
CA HIS A 219 -13.56 -4.09 -3.24
C HIS A 219 -13.92 -3.02 -4.28
N LEU A 220 -15.00 -3.27 -5.03
CA LEU A 220 -15.57 -2.37 -6.02
C LEU A 220 -16.70 -1.56 -5.38
N THR A 221 -16.47 -0.26 -5.21
CA THR A 221 -17.48 0.67 -4.69
C THR A 221 -18.56 0.95 -5.75
N ALA A 222 -19.77 1.27 -5.29
CA ALA A 222 -20.85 1.68 -6.18
C ALA A 222 -20.53 3.01 -6.90
N ASP A 223 -19.78 3.90 -6.24
CA ASP A 223 -19.21 5.12 -6.80
C ASP A 223 -17.66 5.01 -6.83
N PRO A 224 -17.04 4.90 -8.03
CA PRO A 224 -15.58 4.83 -8.16
C PRO A 224 -14.84 6.07 -7.65
N GLU A 225 -15.51 7.22 -7.52
CA GLU A 225 -14.88 8.42 -6.95
C GLU A 225 -14.54 8.26 -5.46
N GLU A 226 -15.19 7.30 -4.77
CA GLU A 226 -14.91 7.04 -3.36
C GLU A 226 -13.46 6.60 -3.12
N ASP A 227 -12.84 5.87 -4.06
CA ASP A 227 -11.45 5.43 -3.92
C ASP A 227 -10.44 6.59 -3.96
N ALA A 228 -10.86 7.75 -4.49
CA ALA A 228 -10.05 8.96 -4.53
C ALA A 228 -10.23 9.84 -3.28
N LEU A 229 -11.07 9.47 -2.30
CA LEU A 229 -11.32 10.28 -1.11
C LEU A 229 -10.13 10.27 -0.15
N GLU A 230 -9.59 11.46 0.13
CA GLU A 230 -8.60 11.66 1.20
C GLU A 230 -9.20 11.41 2.59
N VAL A 231 -10.39 11.98 2.84
CA VAL A 231 -11.07 11.91 4.13
C VAL A 231 -12.49 11.40 3.90
N PRO A 232 -12.77 10.11 4.16
CA PRO A 232 -14.09 9.56 3.97
C PRO A 232 -15.08 10.16 5.00
N SER A 233 -16.36 10.17 4.64
CA SER A 233 -17.42 10.35 5.64
C SER A 233 -17.48 9.12 6.56
N ASN A 234 -18.13 9.24 7.72
CA ASN A 234 -18.29 8.07 8.62
C ASN A 234 -18.99 6.90 7.93
N GLU A 235 -19.98 7.19 7.08
CA GLU A 235 -20.74 6.16 6.35
C GLU A 235 -19.85 5.42 5.35
N VAL A 236 -19.03 6.15 4.58
CA VAL A 236 -18.04 5.57 3.66
C VAL A 236 -17.00 4.76 4.42
N ALA A 237 -16.50 5.29 5.54
CA ALA A 237 -15.51 4.61 6.38
C ALA A 237 -16.03 3.30 6.98
N GLU A 238 -17.30 3.26 7.41
CA GLU A 238 -17.98 2.05 7.90
C GLU A 238 -18.11 0.99 6.79
N ARG A 239 -18.46 1.38 5.56
CA ARG A 239 -18.49 0.46 4.42
C ARG A 239 -17.10 -0.08 4.07
N TRP A 240 -16.09 0.78 4.03
CA TRP A 240 -14.69 0.36 3.83
C TRP A 240 -14.23 -0.62 4.90
N GLN A 241 -14.55 -0.36 6.16
CA GLN A 241 -14.23 -1.27 7.26
C GLN A 241 -14.92 -2.64 7.08
N HIS A 242 -16.20 -2.64 6.74
CA HIS A 242 -16.96 -3.86 6.52
C HIS A 242 -16.40 -4.67 5.35
N ALA A 243 -16.09 -4.02 4.23
CA ALA A 243 -15.43 -4.64 3.08
C ALA A 243 -14.06 -5.22 3.46
N TYR A 244 -13.22 -4.45 4.16
CA TYR A 244 -11.90 -4.91 4.61
C TYR A 244 -11.99 -6.15 5.51
N GLN A 245 -12.93 -6.18 6.45
CA GLN A 245 -13.14 -7.35 7.32
C GLN A 245 -13.62 -8.58 6.54
N ARG A 246 -14.49 -8.39 5.54
CA ARG A 246 -14.93 -9.49 4.65
C ARG A 246 -13.77 -10.01 3.81
N ILE A 247 -13.01 -9.11 3.17
CA ILE A 247 -11.80 -9.43 2.41
C ILE A 247 -10.78 -10.17 3.29
N GLY A 248 -10.55 -9.70 4.52
CA GLY A 248 -9.63 -10.33 5.47
C GLY A 248 -10.00 -11.77 5.80
N ARG A 249 -11.29 -12.07 6.05
CA ARG A 249 -11.76 -13.43 6.28
C ARG A 249 -11.58 -14.33 5.05
N LEU A 250 -11.88 -13.82 3.86
CA LEU A 250 -11.68 -14.55 2.60
C LEU A 250 -10.20 -14.84 2.36
N ALA A 251 -9.32 -13.85 2.56
CA ALA A 251 -7.89 -13.99 2.43
C ALA A 251 -7.33 -15.03 3.42
N GLY A 252 -7.79 -15.02 4.68
CA GLY A 252 -7.45 -16.03 5.68
C GLY A 252 -7.88 -17.45 5.27
N LEU A 253 -9.13 -17.62 4.82
CA LEU A 253 -9.65 -18.90 4.33
C LEU A 253 -8.84 -19.43 3.14
N LEU A 254 -8.52 -18.56 2.18
CA LEU A 254 -7.68 -18.89 1.02
C LEU A 254 -6.29 -19.31 1.48
N LEU A 255 -5.64 -18.51 2.34
CA LEU A 255 -4.31 -18.81 2.84
C LEU A 255 -4.25 -20.17 3.56
N GLU A 256 -5.24 -20.49 4.40
CA GLU A 256 -5.32 -21.80 5.06
C GLU A 256 -5.46 -22.96 4.06
N SER A 257 -6.11 -22.71 2.93
CA SER A 257 -6.42 -23.73 1.92
C SER A 257 -5.31 -23.93 0.90
N VAL A 258 -4.66 -22.85 0.45
CA VAL A 258 -3.67 -22.86 -0.63
C VAL A 258 -2.25 -22.49 -0.18
N GLY A 259 -2.08 -22.06 1.07
CA GLY A 259 -0.80 -21.57 1.57
C GLY A 259 -0.33 -20.27 0.89
N GLY A 260 0.90 -19.87 1.15
CA GLY A 260 1.50 -18.68 0.54
C GLY A 260 1.59 -17.48 1.50
N TYR A 261 1.36 -16.28 0.97
CA TYR A 261 1.44 -15.02 1.71
C TYR A 261 0.33 -14.05 1.29
N ILE A 262 -0.10 -13.20 2.21
CA ILE A 262 -1.04 -12.10 1.92
C ILE A 262 -0.22 -10.81 1.73
N VAL A 263 -0.49 -10.08 0.65
CA VAL A 263 0.02 -8.72 0.42
C VAL A 263 -1.14 -7.75 0.23
N ASP A 264 -1.00 -6.52 0.70
CA ASP A 264 -1.93 -5.44 0.35
C ASP A 264 -1.59 -4.82 -1.02
N LEU A 265 -2.47 -3.94 -1.51
CA LEU A 265 -2.29 -3.26 -2.80
C LEU A 265 -1.02 -2.40 -2.88
N GLU A 266 -0.49 -1.98 -1.73
CA GLU A 266 0.74 -1.18 -1.64
C GLU A 266 2.01 -2.08 -1.54
N GLY A 267 1.84 -3.40 -1.58
CA GLY A 267 2.93 -4.38 -1.62
C GLY A 267 3.48 -4.80 -0.26
N PHE A 268 2.81 -4.45 0.85
CA PHE A 268 3.22 -4.87 2.18
C PHE A 268 2.66 -6.24 2.53
N LEU A 269 3.48 -7.10 3.14
CA LEU A 269 2.99 -8.35 3.74
C LEU A 269 2.00 -8.03 4.85
N VAL A 270 0.93 -8.83 4.94
CA VAL A 270 -0.11 -8.71 5.95
C VAL A 270 -0.18 -10.02 6.74
N ASP A 271 -0.12 -9.93 8.08
CA ASP A 271 -0.35 -11.08 8.93
C ASP A 271 -1.86 -11.36 9.00
N PRO A 272 -2.32 -12.60 8.72
CA PRO A 272 -3.74 -12.96 8.89
C PRO A 272 -4.30 -12.65 10.28
N ALA A 273 -3.47 -12.64 11.32
CA ALA A 273 -3.89 -12.28 12.67
C ALA A 273 -4.28 -10.80 12.81
N ASP A 274 -3.80 -9.93 11.91
CA ASP A 274 -4.16 -8.50 11.86
C ASP A 274 -5.48 -8.24 11.11
N LEU A 275 -6.08 -9.28 10.52
CA LEU A 275 -7.27 -9.21 9.67
C LEU A 275 -8.57 -9.66 10.35
N LEU A 276 -8.50 -10.20 11.58
CA LEU A 276 -9.59 -10.85 12.31
C LEU A 276 -10.07 -10.06 13.54
#